data_AF-A0A2U1ZU37-F1
#
_entry.id   AF-A0A2U1ZU37-F1
#
_cell.length_a   1.000
_cell.length_b   1.000
_cell.length_c   1.000
_cell.angle_alpha   90.00
_cell.angle_beta   90.00
_cell.angle_gamma   90.00
#
_symmetry.space_group_name_H-M   'P 1'
#
loop_
_entity.id
_entity.type
_entity.pdbx_description
1 polymer ?
#
loop_
_entity_poly.entity_id
_entity_poly.type
_entity_poly.pdbx_seq_one_letter_code
_entity_poly.pdbx_strand_id
1 'polypeptide(L)'
;MHIDPEVVSEAAGSVLDTAVEVSHSWQDAVVALTGLAGLAAGTTPGAAAFREAHALAADSAGTAAATIAGVLENASETLYACAFGYSDADEAAAEEMRIS
;
A
#
# COMPACT_ATOMS: atom_id res chain seq x y z
N MET A 1 -6.56 -19.10 -24.90
CA MET A 1 -6.82 -18.10 -23.85
C MET A 1 -5.86 -16.96 -24.13
N HIS A 2 -6.36 -15.79 -24.52
CA HIS A 2 -5.54 -14.60 -24.75
C HIS A 2 -5.56 -13.80 -23.45
N ILE A 3 -4.38 -13.57 -22.86
CA ILE A 3 -4.24 -12.68 -21.71
C ILE A 3 -3.72 -11.37 -22.26
N ASP A 4 -4.45 -10.29 -22.00
CA ASP A 4 -4.04 -8.95 -22.37
C ASP A 4 -3.12 -8.37 -21.28
N PRO A 5 -1.82 -8.12 -21.57
CA PRO A 5 -0.89 -7.53 -20.62
C PRO A 5 -1.31 -6.14 -20.13
N GLU A 6 -2.08 -5.39 -20.93
CA GLU A 6 -2.56 -4.05 -20.56
C GLU A 6 -3.52 -4.14 -19.38
N VAL A 7 -4.48 -5.07 -19.43
CA VAL A 7 -5.44 -5.32 -18.34
C VAL A 7 -4.74 -5.70 -17.03
N VAL A 8 -3.68 -6.51 -17.10
CA VAL A 8 -2.89 -6.88 -15.90
C VAL A 8 -2.13 -5.67 -15.36
N SER A 9 -1.60 -4.82 -16.24
CA SER A 9 -0.90 -3.58 -15.87
C SER A 9 -1.83 -2.54 -15.24
N GLU A 10 -3.05 -2.40 -15.75
CA GLU A 10 -4.08 -1.53 -15.17
C GLU A 10 -4.50 -2.00 -13.77
N ALA A 11 -4.66 -3.32 -13.59
CA ALA A 11 -4.93 -3.91 -12.28
C ALA A 11 -3.77 -3.68 -11.30
N ALA A 12 -2.52 -3.82 -11.74
CA ALA A 12 -1.34 -3.50 -10.95
C ALA A 12 -1.34 -2.03 -10.49
N GLY A 13 -1.60 -1.10 -11.42
CA GLY A 13 -1.72 0.32 -11.12
C GLY A 13 -2.81 0.63 -10.09
N SER A 14 -3.98 0.00 -10.21
CA SER A 14 -5.08 0.16 -9.26
C SER A 14 -4.71 -0.31 -7.84
N VAL A 15 -3.94 -1.40 -7.73
CA VAL A 15 -3.43 -1.90 -6.45
C VAL A 15 -2.41 -0.93 -5.85
N LEU A 16 -1.52 -0.36 -6.68
CA LEU A 16 -0.55 0.65 -6.24
C LEU A 16 -1.25 1.93 -5.75
N ASP A 17 -2.26 2.41 -6.48
CA ASP A 17 -3.07 3.57 -6.07
C ASP A 17 -3.72 3.33 -4.70
N THR A 18 -4.22 2.11 -4.47
CA THR A 18 -4.77 1.72 -3.16
C THR A 18 -3.71 1.76 -2.05
N ALA A 19 -2.47 1.35 -2.33
CA ALA A 19 -1.36 1.43 -1.37
C ALA A 19 -1.04 2.89 -0.97
N VAL A 20 -1.06 3.78 -1.97
CA VAL A 20 -0.88 5.22 -1.78
C VAL A 20 -2.03 5.81 -0.95
N GLU A 21 -3.29 5.45 -1.25
CA GLU A 21 -4.46 5.89 -0.50
C GLU A 21 -4.42 5.46 0.98
N VAL A 22 -4.01 4.22 1.27
CA VAL A 22 -3.84 3.74 2.66
C VAL A 22 -2.80 4.60 3.40
N SER A 23 -1.68 4.89 2.73
CA SER A 23 -0.60 5.69 3.31
C SER A 23 -1.03 7.13 3.58
N HIS A 24 -1.71 7.76 2.61
CA HIS A 24 -2.25 9.12 2.78
C HIS A 24 -3.33 9.17 3.87
N SER A 25 -4.27 8.22 3.88
CA SER A 25 -5.33 8.17 4.90
C SER A 25 -4.75 8.04 6.31
N TRP A 26 -3.65 7.30 6.48
CA TRP A 26 -2.99 7.22 7.78
C TRP A 26 -2.28 8.53 8.15
N GLN A 27 -1.59 9.17 7.20
CA GLN A 27 -0.94 10.47 7.44
C GLN A 27 -1.94 11.54 7.86
N ASP A 28 -3.13 11.57 7.27
CA ASP A 28 -4.19 12.50 7.67
C ASP A 28 -4.73 12.16 9.07
N ALA A 29 -4.95 10.87 9.36
CA ALA A 29 -5.47 10.42 10.65
C ALA A 29 -4.48 10.64 11.81
N VAL A 30 -3.18 10.42 11.59
CA VAL A 30 -2.16 10.52 12.65
C VAL A 30 -2.00 11.96 13.14
N VAL A 31 -2.21 12.96 12.29
CA VAL A 31 -2.22 14.38 12.68
C VAL A 31 -3.34 14.66 13.69
N ALA A 32 -4.55 14.15 13.43
CA ALA A 32 -5.67 14.29 14.35
C ALA A 32 -5.43 13.55 15.68
N LEU A 33 -4.93 12.31 15.60
CA LEU A 33 -4.64 11.47 16.77
C LEU A 33 -3.58 12.10 17.69
N THR A 34 -2.45 12.53 17.12
CA THR A 34 -1.36 13.12 17.92
C THR A 34 -1.72 14.48 18.51
N GLY A 35 -2.54 15.29 17.80
CA GLY A 35 -3.02 16.57 18.30
C GLY A 35 -4.00 16.47 19.49
N LEU A 36 -4.87 15.45 19.50
CA LEU A 36 -5.91 15.29 20.53
C LEU A 36 -5.36 14.83 21.89
N ALA A 37 -4.40 13.91 21.90
CA ALA A 37 -3.89 13.31 23.13
C ALA A 37 -3.07 14.28 23.99
N GLY A 38 -2.32 15.20 23.36
CA GLY A 38 -1.51 16.20 24.06
C GLY A 38 -2.33 17.20 24.87
N LEU A 39 -3.54 17.52 24.41
CA LEU A 39 -4.41 18.54 25.01
C LEU A 39 -5.45 17.96 25.98
N ALA A 40 -6.01 16.79 25.69
CA ALA A 40 -7.16 16.26 26.44
C ALA A 40 -6.81 15.69 27.83
N ALA A 41 -5.58 15.20 28.02
CA ALA A 41 -5.21 14.47 29.24
C ALA A 41 -4.99 15.38 30.47
N GLY A 42 -4.69 16.67 30.26
CA GLY A 42 -4.43 17.62 31.35
C GLY A 42 -3.33 17.17 32.34
N THR A 43 -3.47 17.58 33.60
CA THR A 43 -2.54 17.27 34.71
C THR A 43 -3.13 16.29 35.74
N THR A 44 -4.16 15.52 35.36
CA THR A 44 -4.79 14.58 36.28
C THR A 44 -3.87 13.42 36.64
N PRO A 45 -4.02 12.82 37.84
CA PRO A 45 -3.39 11.54 38.16
C PRO A 45 -3.85 10.48 37.13
N GLY A 46 -2.92 9.98 36.32
CA GLY A 46 -3.21 9.04 35.21
C GLY A 46 -3.04 9.63 33.81
N ALA A 47 -2.92 10.95 33.67
CA ALA A 47 -2.73 11.62 32.39
C ALA A 47 -1.48 11.14 31.64
N ALA A 48 -0.40 10.83 32.35
CA ALA A 48 0.83 10.30 31.77
C ALA A 48 0.63 8.91 31.14
N ALA A 49 0.02 7.99 31.89
CA ALA A 49 -0.26 6.64 31.41
C ALA A 49 -1.25 6.64 30.23
N PHE A 50 -2.25 7.53 30.25
CA PHE A 50 -3.17 7.70 29.12
C PHE A 50 -2.44 8.20 27.85
N ARG A 51 -1.58 9.23 27.98
CA ARG A 51 -0.80 9.74 26.84
C ARG A 51 0.13 8.66 26.25
N GLU A 52 0.76 7.86 27.10
CA GLU A 52 1.60 6.74 26.69
C GLU A 52 0.80 5.66 25.96
N ALA A 53 -0.33 5.21 26.53
CA ALA A 53 -1.20 4.23 25.88
C ALA A 53 -1.74 4.74 24.54
N HIS A 54 -2.07 6.03 24.44
CA HIS A 54 -2.51 6.65 23.19
C HIS A 54 -1.37 6.70 22.15
N ALA A 55 -0.16 7.08 22.56
CA ALA A 55 1.00 7.09 21.66
C ALA A 55 1.28 5.68 21.11
N LEU A 56 1.28 4.66 21.98
CA LEU A 56 1.44 3.27 21.59
C LEU A 56 0.37 2.80 20.60
N ALA A 57 -0.90 3.20 20.81
CA ALA A 57 -1.98 2.86 19.89
C ALA A 57 -1.79 3.51 18.52
N ALA A 58 -1.35 4.78 18.48
CA ALA A 58 -1.05 5.48 17.23
C ALA A 58 0.13 4.84 16.49
N ASP A 59 1.21 4.51 17.20
CA ASP A 59 2.39 3.84 16.61
C ASP A 59 2.04 2.45 16.05
N SER A 60 1.21 1.69 16.78
CA SER A 60 0.74 0.38 16.34
C SER A 60 -0.12 0.48 15.08
N ALA A 61 -1.04 1.46 15.03
CA ALA A 61 -1.84 1.72 13.84
C ALA A 61 -0.99 2.16 12.64
N GLY A 62 0.04 2.97 12.86
CA GLY A 62 0.98 3.36 11.79
C GLY A 62 1.80 2.20 11.25
N THR A 63 2.24 1.30 12.13
CA THR A 63 2.92 0.05 11.72
C THR A 63 2.00 -0.82 10.87
N ALA A 64 0.72 -0.94 11.24
CA ALA A 64 -0.26 -1.70 10.46
C ALA A 64 -0.51 -1.08 9.09
N ALA A 65 -0.71 0.24 9.01
CA ALA A 65 -0.89 0.95 7.75
C ALA A 65 0.31 0.77 6.81
N ALA A 66 1.53 0.94 7.32
CA ALA A 66 2.76 0.72 6.54
C ALA A 66 2.89 -0.73 6.05
N THR A 67 2.50 -1.71 6.87
CA THR A 67 2.52 -3.12 6.49
C THR A 67 1.53 -3.40 5.36
N ILE A 68 0.31 -2.87 5.44
CA ILE A 68 -0.72 -3.04 4.41
C ILE A 68 -0.26 -2.40 3.10
N ALA A 69 0.24 -1.16 3.14
CA ALA A 69 0.76 -0.48 1.97
C ALA A 69 1.90 -1.29 1.30
N GLY A 70 2.88 -1.76 2.07
CA GLY A 70 3.98 -2.56 1.51
C GLY A 70 3.54 -3.90 0.91
N VAL A 71 2.50 -4.54 1.45
CA VAL A 71 1.92 -5.75 0.85
C VAL A 71 1.26 -5.45 -0.50
N LEU A 72 0.55 -4.33 -0.60
CA LEU A 72 -0.10 -3.89 -1.83
C LEU A 72 0.94 -3.48 -2.90
N GLU A 73 2.01 -2.77 -2.51
CA GLU A 73 3.12 -2.42 -3.39
C GLU A 73 3.77 -3.67 -4.00
N ASN A 74 4.10 -4.67 -3.17
CA ASN A 74 4.66 -5.94 -3.65
C ASN A 74 3.69 -6.69 -4.59
N ALA A 75 2.39 -6.70 -4.26
CA ALA A 75 1.39 -7.31 -5.13
C ALA A 75 1.33 -6.61 -6.50
N SER A 76 1.37 -5.27 -6.53
CA SER A 76 1.47 -4.48 -7.76
C SER A 76 2.73 -4.82 -8.56
N GLU A 77 3.90 -4.86 -7.92
CA GLU A 77 5.17 -5.23 -8.58
C GLU A 77 5.09 -6.63 -9.23
N THR A 78 4.50 -7.59 -8.52
CA THR A 78 4.31 -8.96 -9.02
C THR A 78 3.38 -8.99 -10.23
N LEU A 79 2.30 -8.19 -10.22
CA LEU A 79 1.38 -8.08 -11.35
C LEU A 79 2.05 -7.43 -12.57
N TYR A 80 2.82 -6.37 -12.39
CA TYR A 80 3.61 -5.76 -13.46
C TYR A 80 4.61 -6.76 -14.05
N ALA A 81 5.32 -7.52 -13.21
CA ALA A 81 6.24 -8.55 -13.68
C ALA A 81 5.53 -9.63 -14.53
N CYS A 82 4.33 -10.03 -14.13
CA CYS A 82 3.50 -10.94 -14.95
C CYS A 82 3.08 -10.31 -16.29
N ALA A 83 2.66 -9.05 -16.29
CA ALA A 83 2.29 -8.35 -17.53
C ALA A 83 3.47 -8.29 -18.51
N PHE A 84 4.66 -7.92 -18.03
CA PHE A 84 5.87 -7.94 -18.86
C PHE A 84 6.18 -9.34 -19.38
N GLY A 85 6.08 -10.37 -18.54
CA GLY A 85 6.29 -11.76 -18.97
C GLY A 85 5.32 -12.22 -20.06
N TYR A 86 4.06 -11.76 -20.04
CA TYR A 86 3.12 -12.03 -21.12
C TYR A 86 3.49 -11.31 -22.42
N SER A 87 3.92 -10.06 -22.33
CA SER A 87 4.38 -9.28 -23.50
C SER A 87 5.61 -9.92 -24.16
N ASP A 88 6.60 -10.31 -23.37
CA ASP A 88 7.83 -10.96 -23.87
C ASP A 88 7.52 -12.30 -24.56
N ALA A 89 6.59 -13.08 -23.99
CA ALA A 89 6.18 -14.35 -24.56
C ALA A 89 5.43 -14.17 -25.89
N ASP A 90 4.59 -13.13 -26.00
CA ASP A 90 3.87 -12.82 -27.23
C ASP A 90 4.84 -12.36 -28.34
N GLU A 91 5.81 -11.50 -28.01
CA GLU A 91 6.85 -11.06 -28.95
C GLU A 91 7.70 -12.25 -29.45
N ALA A 92 8.11 -13.14 -28.54
CA ALA A 92 8.89 -14.33 -28.91
C ALA A 92 8.11 -15.28 -29.83
N ALA A 93 6.82 -15.50 -29.57
CA ALA A 93 5.96 -16.32 -30.42
C ALA A 93 5.75 -15.67 -31.79
N ALA A 94 5.57 -14.35 -31.83
CA ALA A 94 5.43 -13.59 -33.08
C ALA A 94 6.71 -13.62 -33.94
N GLU A 95 7.88 -13.59 -33.30
CA GLU A 95 9.17 -13.75 -33.99
C GLU A 95 9.30 -15.14 -34.61
N GLU A 96 8.98 -16.21 -33.87
CA GLU A 96 9.07 -17.59 -34.34
C GLU A 96 8.19 -17.83 -35.58
N MET A 97 6.97 -17.26 -35.61
CA MET A 97 6.08 -17.35 -36.78
C MET A 97 6.56 -16.56 -37.99
N ARG A 98 7.40 -15.54 -37.80
CA ARG A 98 7.90 -14.70 -38.90
C ARG A 98 9.04 -15.38 -39.66
N ILE A 99 9.78 -16.25 -38.97
CA ILE A 99 10.94 -16.98 -39.51
C ILE A 99 10.59 -18.39 -40.03
N SER A 100 9.35 -18.87 -39.79
CA SER A 100 8.81 -20.14 -40.30
C SER A 100 8.13 -19.99 -41.66
#